data_AF-A0A5N8HHW7-F1
#
_entry.id   AF-A0A5N8HHW7-F1
#
_cell.length_a   1.000
_cell.length_b   1.000
_cell.length_c   1.000
_cell.angle_alpha   90.00
_cell.angle_beta   90.00
_cell.angle_gamma   90.00
#
_symmetry.space_group_name_H-M   'P 1'
#
loop_
_entity.id
_entity.type
_entity.pdbx_description
1 polymer ?
#
loop_
_entity_poly.entity_id
_entity_poly.type
_entity_poly.pdbx_seq_one_letter_code
_entity_poly.pdbx_strand_id
1 'polypeptide(L)' 'KKLYPWSQFIVDSNGVARGAWQLDEESSAVVVLDKDGRVQWAKDGALTQEEVQQVMDLLQKLLK' A
#
# COMPACT_ATOMS: atom_id res chain seq x y z
N LYS A 1 10.02 15.42 16.96
CA LYS A 1 9.98 15.24 15.48
C LYS A 1 9.25 13.93 15.20
N LYS A 2 8.08 13.95 14.53
CA LYS A 2 7.49 12.71 14.00
C LYS A 2 8.28 12.35 12.74
N LEU A 3 8.89 11.17 12.71
CA LEU A 3 9.77 10.73 11.62
C LEU A 3 9.04 10.58 10.27
N TYR A 4 7.70 10.45 10.28
CA TYR A 4 6.89 10.28 9.07
C TYR A 4 5.53 10.99 9.20
N PRO A 5 5.43 12.29 8.88
CA PRO A 5 4.21 13.07 9.10
C PRO A 5 3.03 12.64 8.22
N TRP A 6 3.31 11.95 7.11
CA TRP A 6 2.31 11.48 6.14
C TRP A 6 1.93 10.01 6.32
N SER A 7 2.49 9.32 7.32
CA SER A 7 2.14 7.94 7.64
C SER A 7 1.05 7.90 8.70
N GLN A 8 0.04 7.05 8.47
CA GLN A 8 -1.05 6.80 9.41
C GLN A 8 -1.14 5.30 9.69
N PHE A 9 -1.42 4.96 10.95
CA PHE A 9 -1.75 3.60 11.36
C PHE A 9 -3.23 3.55 11.67
N ILE A 10 -3.93 2.59 11.05
CA ILE A 10 -5.37 2.38 11.21
C ILE A 10 -5.56 0.96 11.73
N VAL A 11 -6.31 0.81 12.82
CA VAL A 11 -6.63 -0.50 13.39
C VAL A 11 -7.96 -0.98 12.82
N ASP A 12 -7.94 -2.05 12.03
CA ASP A 12 -9.13 -2.68 11.44
C ASP A 12 -9.76 -3.70 12.40
N SER A 13 -10.27 -3.24 13.54
CA SER A 13 -10.76 -4.12 14.62
C SER A 13 -11.86 -5.10 14.21
N ASN A 14 -12.63 -4.75 13.17
CA ASN A 14 -13.75 -5.57 12.68
C ASN A 14 -13.42 -6.31 11.38
N GLY A 15 -12.19 -6.21 10.86
CA GLY A 15 -11.76 -6.88 9.63
C GLY A 15 -12.47 -6.37 8.36
N VAL A 16 -12.99 -5.13 8.37
CA VAL A 16 -13.75 -4.57 7.25
C VAL A 16 -12.82 -4.31 6.06
N ALA A 17 -11.64 -3.74 6.30
CA ALA A 17 -10.66 -3.51 5.25
C ALA A 17 -10.09 -4.86 4.76
N ARG A 18 -9.75 -5.78 5.66
CA ARG A 18 -9.29 -7.12 5.30
C ARG A 18 -10.29 -7.82 4.36
N GLY A 19 -11.57 -7.81 4.71
CA GLY A 19 -12.63 -8.42 3.91
C GLY A 19 -12.85 -7.73 2.57
N ALA A 20 -12.86 -6.39 2.53
CA ALA A 20 -13.04 -5.63 1.30
C ALA A 20 -11.93 -5.87 0.28
N TRP A 21 -10.69 -6.03 0.76
CA TRP A 21 -9.52 -6.32 -0.05
C TRP A 21 -9.25 -7.82 -0.25
N GLN A 22 -10.10 -8.69 0.33
CA GLN A 22 -9.98 -10.15 0.24
C GLN A 22 -8.60 -10.67 0.68
N LEU A 23 -8.03 -10.06 1.72
CA LEU A 23 -6.71 -10.43 2.21
C LEU A 23 -6.78 -11.68 3.09
N ASP A 24 -5.81 -12.57 2.88
CA ASP A 24 -5.65 -13.77 3.70
C ASP A 24 -5.30 -13.42 5.16
N GLU A 25 -5.61 -14.33 6.09
CA GLU A 25 -5.20 -14.18 7.49
C GLU A 25 -3.68 -14.23 7.62
N GLU A 26 -3.14 -13.42 8.53
CA GLU A 26 -1.70 -13.30 8.78
C GLU A 26 -0.86 -12.87 7.55
N SER A 27 -1.53 -12.35 6.51
CA SER A 27 -0.89 -11.83 5.31
C SER A 27 -0.53 -10.35 5.42
N SER A 28 0.21 -9.86 4.43
CA SER A 28 0.44 -8.43 4.21
C SER A 28 0.10 -8.13 2.76
N ALA A 29 -0.31 -6.90 2.48
CA ALA A 29 -0.48 -6.43 1.12
C ALA A 29 0.05 -5.00 1.01
N VAL A 30 0.63 -4.69 -0.14
CA VAL A 30 1.07 -3.35 -0.50
C VAL A 30 0.32 -2.93 -1.76
N VAL A 31 -0.33 -1.77 -1.70
CA VAL A 31 -1.14 -1.23 -2.79
C VAL A 31 -0.72 0.22 -3.05
N VAL A 32 -0.51 0.55 -4.33
CA VAL A 32 -0.26 1.92 -4.79
C VAL A 32 -1.51 2.42 -5.49
N LEU A 33 -2.00 3.58 -5.05
CA LEU A 33 -3.14 4.26 -5.63
C LEU A 33 -2.70 5.56 -6.32
N ASP A 34 -3.40 5.96 -7.38
CA ASP A 34 -3.27 7.31 -7.92
C ASP A 34 -4.09 8.34 -7.11
N LYS A 35 -4.00 9.62 -7.52
CA LYS A 35 -4.72 10.73 -6.88
C LYS A 35 -6.25 10.60 -6.92
N ASP A 36 -6.78 9.81 -7.85
CA ASP A 36 -8.21 9.56 -8.02
C ASP A 36 -8.65 8.27 -7.28
N GLY A 37 -7.73 7.68 -6.51
CA GLY A 37 -7.96 6.49 -5.68
C GLY A 37 -7.96 5.17 -6.46
N ARG A 38 -7.47 5.14 -7.70
CA ARG A 38 -7.44 3.92 -8.52
C ARG A 38 -6.18 3.12 -8.24
N VAL A 39 -6.32 1.80 -8.21
CA VAL A 39 -5.19 0.88 -8.05
C VAL A 39 -4.30 0.94 -9.28
N GLN A 40 -3.04 1.32 -9.06
CA GLN A 40 -2.00 1.35 -10.10
C GLN A 40 -1.05 0.15 -9.96
N TRP A 41 -0.93 -0.39 -8.75
CA TRP A 41 -0.12 -1.56 -8.45
C TRP A 41 -0.59 -2.20 -7.15
N ALA A 42 -0.54 -3.52 -7.06
CA ALA A 42 -0.87 -4.26 -5.84
C ALA A 42 -0.05 -5.55 -5.77
N LYS A 43 0.33 -5.94 -4.55
CA LYS A 43 1.00 -7.20 -4.27
C LYS A 43 0.62 -7.69 -2.88
N ASP A 44 0.43 -9.00 -2.78
CA ASP A 44 0.42 -9.72 -1.51
C ASP A 44 1.84 -10.13 -1.10
N GLY A 45 2.13 -9.91 0.18
CA GLY A 45 3.42 -10.13 0.80
C GLY A 45 4.32 -8.90 0.80
N ALA A 46 5.49 -9.08 1.41
CA ALA A 46 6.52 -8.06 1.46
C ALA A 46 7.09 -7.76 0.07
N LEU A 47 7.53 -6.52 -0.11
CA LEU A 47 8.25 -6.11 -1.32
C LEU A 47 9.67 -6.69 -1.33
N THR A 48 10.11 -7.15 -2.50
CA THR A 48 11.54 -7.35 -2.77
C THR A 48 12.22 -6.01 -3.05
N GLN A 49 13.55 -5.98 -3.06
CA GLN A 49 14.31 -4.75 -3.35
C GLN A 49 14.00 -4.21 -4.76
N GLU A 50 13.79 -5.09 -5.73
CA GLU A 50 13.44 -4.76 -7.10
C GLU A 50 12.04 -4.14 -7.18
N GLU A 51 11.09 -4.70 -6.44
CA GLU A 51 9.72 -4.18 -6.38
C GLU A 51 9.66 -2.83 -5.66
N VAL A 52 10.47 -2.61 -4.63
CA VAL A 52 10.63 -1.29 -4.02
C VAL A 52 11.04 -0.28 -5.08
N GLN A 53 12.03 -0.60 -5.92
CA GLN A 53 12.45 0.31 -6.99
C GLN A 53 11.32 0.58 -7.99
N GLN A 54 10.58 -0.45 -8.41
CA GLN A 54 9.44 -0.31 -9.32
C GLN A 54 8.33 0.58 -8.74
N VAL A 55 8.00 0.40 -7.46
CA VAL A 55 7.02 1.22 -6.74
C VAL A 55 7.47 2.68 -6.67
N MET A 56 8.75 2.93 -6.37
CA MET A 56 9.27 4.28 -6.31
C MET A 56 9.24 4.99 -7.68
N ASP A 57 9.58 4.28 -8.76
CA ASP A 57 9.51 4.80 -10.12
C ASP A 57 8.06 5.08 -10.56
N LEU A 58 7.11 4.22 -10.16
CA LEU A 58 5.69 4.44 -10.38
C LEU A 58 5.19 5.69 -9.65
N LEU A 59 5.54 5.84 -8.36
CA LEU A 59 5.17 7.03 -7.58
C LEU A 59 5.70 8.32 -8.22
N GLN A 60 6.95 8.33 -8.70
CA GLN A 60 7.50 9.49 -9.42
C GLN A 60 6.72 9.85 -10.69
N LYS A 61 6.11 8.88 -11.36
CA LYS A 61 5.26 9.12 -12.55
C LYS A 61 3.89 9.65 -12.17
N LEU A 62 3.29 9.14 -11.09
CA LEU A 62 1.96 9.53 -10.64
C LEU A 62 1.92 10.92 -9.98
N LEU A 63 3.06 11.40 -9.49
CA LEU A 63 3.20 12.73 -8.88
C LEU A 63 3.58 13.85 -9.87
N LYS A 64 3.80 13.51 -11.15
CA LYS A 64 3.98 14.49 -12.24
C LYS A 64 2.62 14.90 -12.81
#